data_AF-A0A7W2A7T6-F1
#
_entry.id   AF-A0A7W2A7T6-F1
#
_cell.length_a   1.000
_cell.length_b   1.000
_cell.length_c   1.000
_cell.angle_alpha   90.00
_cell.angle_beta   90.00
_cell.angle_gamma   90.00
#
_symmetry.space_group_name_H-M   'P 1'
#
loop_
_entity.id
_entity.type
_entity.pdbx_description
1 polymer ?
#
loop_
_entity_poly.entity_id
_entity_poly.type
_entity_poly.pdbx_seq_one_letter_code
_entity_poly.pdbx_strand_id
1 'polypeptide(L)'
;MSYINLKERYFLIKELIKLAKKSNERDRFIITSILNKIGHPEIVFTFEETDFLKDKIDCYLDEAMDHRDEHKIEFLKQLKMKV
;
A
#
# COMPACT_ATOMS: atom_id res chain seq x y z
N MET A 1 10.78 -3.50 -8.92
CA MET A 1 9.56 -2.69 -8.72
C MET A 1 9.06 -2.21 -10.05
N SER A 2 7.81 -2.52 -10.36
CA SER A 2 7.14 -2.04 -11.57
C SER A 2 6.48 -0.69 -11.28
N TYR A 3 6.25 0.12 -12.32
CA TYR A 3 5.65 1.45 -12.16
C TYR A 3 4.28 1.38 -11.47
N ILE A 4 4.16 2.08 -10.34
CA ILE A 4 2.89 2.30 -9.63
C ILE A 4 2.19 3.51 -10.25
N ASN A 5 1.01 3.28 -10.82
CA ASN A 5 0.24 4.31 -11.53
C ASN A 5 -0.51 5.25 -10.57
N LEU A 6 -1.12 6.31 -11.12
CA LEU A 6 -1.80 7.32 -10.31
C LEU A 6 -2.95 6.76 -9.44
N LYS A 7 -3.75 5.82 -9.97
CA LYS A 7 -4.86 5.20 -9.23
C LYS A 7 -4.34 4.39 -8.04
N GLU A 8 -3.27 3.63 -8.26
CA GLU A 8 -2.61 2.82 -7.23
C GLU A 8 -2.00 3.67 -6.13
N ARG A 9 -1.30 4.76 -6.50
CA ARG A 9 -0.76 5.73 -5.54
C ARG A 9 -1.86 6.36 -4.70
N TYR A 10 -2.94 6.80 -5.35
CA TYR A 10 -4.07 7.41 -4.65
C TYR A 10 -4.71 6.44 -3.65
N PHE A 11 -4.89 5.18 -4.05
CA PHE A 11 -5.37 4.13 -3.16
C PHE A 11 -4.45 3.95 -1.94
N LEU A 12 -3.15 3.75 -2.18
CA LEU A 12 -2.17 3.57 -1.10
C LEU A 12 -2.12 4.77 -0.16
N ILE A 13 -2.08 6.00 -0.68
CA ILE A 13 -2.11 7.22 0.14
C ILE A 13 -3.35 7.23 1.04
N LYS A 14 -4.53 6.98 0.46
CA LYS A 14 -5.80 7.02 1.20
C LYS A 14 -5.82 6.01 2.34
N GLU A 15 -5.41 4.77 2.10
CA GLU A 15 -5.45 3.73 3.12
C GLU A 15 -4.33 3.88 4.16
N LEU A 16 -3.13 4.28 3.74
CA LEU A 16 -2.01 4.54 4.66
C LEU A 16 -2.29 5.71 5.60
N ILE A 17 -2.92 6.79 5.15
CA ILE A 17 -3.32 7.91 6.02
C ILE A 17 -4.33 7.45 7.08
N LYS A 18 -5.29 6.59 6.72
CA LYS A 18 -6.24 6.04 7.70
C LYS A 18 -5.53 5.14 8.71
N LEU A 19 -4.59 4.32 8.25
CA LEU A 19 -3.82 3.41 9.07
C LEU A 19 -2.93 4.17 10.07
N ALA A 20 -2.25 5.23 9.61
CA ALA A 20 -1.37 6.06 10.44
C ALA A 20 -2.07 6.61 11.70
N LYS A 21 -3.37 6.92 11.63
CA LYS A 21 -4.16 7.40 12.78
C LYS A 21 -4.33 6.37 13.89
N LYS A 22 -4.23 5.08 13.57
CA LYS A 22 -4.46 3.96 14.49
C LYS A 22 -3.18 3.15 14.79
N SER A 23 -2.09 3.47 14.12
CA SER A 23 -0.81 2.77 14.21
C SER A 23 0.03 3.18 15.43
N ASN A 24 0.89 2.26 15.87
CA ASN A 24 1.96 2.57 16.82
C ASN A 24 3.00 3.53 16.18
N GLU A 25 3.97 3.98 16.97
CA GLU A 25 4.97 4.96 16.53
C GLU A 25 5.87 4.43 15.40
N ARG A 26 6.30 3.17 15.48
CA ARG A 26 7.16 2.54 14.46
C ARG A 26 6.45 2.45 13.11
N ASP A 27 5.22 1.93 13.11
CA ASP A 27 4.42 1.83 11.89
C ASP A 27 4.13 3.21 11.30
N ARG A 28 3.85 4.22 12.15
CA ARG A 28 3.68 5.60 11.70
C ARG A 28 4.92 6.16 11.00
N PHE A 29 6.11 5.82 11.49
CA PHE A 29 7.36 6.23 10.85
C PHE A 29 7.49 5.62 9.44
N ILE A 30 7.28 4.30 9.32
CA ILE A 30 7.33 3.59 8.03
C ILE A 30 6.28 4.16 7.06
N ILE A 31 5.04 4.36 7.53
CA ILE A 31 3.96 4.95 6.73
C ILE A 31 4.33 6.34 6.22
N THR A 32 4.87 7.20 7.10
CA THR A 32 5.29 8.56 6.71
C THR A 32 6.39 8.52 5.66
N SER A 33 7.36 7.61 5.82
CA SER A 33 8.41 7.41 4.83
C SER A 33 7.85 6.98 3.47
N ILE A 34 6.92 6.02 3.44
CA ILE A 34 6.26 5.58 2.21
C ILE A 34 5.49 6.73 1.56
N LEU A 35 4.70 7.49 2.33
CA LEU A 35 3.90 8.62 1.83
C LEU A 35 4.79 9.71 1.20
N ASN A 36 5.96 9.97 1.79
CA ASN A 36 6.91 10.92 1.22
C ASN A 36 7.49 10.42 -0.11
N LYS A 37 7.65 9.10 -0.29
CA LYS A 37 8.23 8.51 -1.51
C LYS A 37 7.21 8.28 -2.61
N ILE A 38 5.95 8.01 -2.27
CA ILE A 38 4.92 7.63 -3.26
C ILE A 38 4.59 8.76 -4.25
N GLY A 39 4.83 10.02 -3.86
CA GLY A 39 4.74 11.19 -4.74
C GLY A 39 5.86 11.27 -5.78
N HIS A 40 6.97 10.54 -5.57
CA HIS A 40 8.21 10.65 -6.33
C HIS A 40 8.51 9.32 -7.05
N PRO A 41 8.10 9.15 -8.33
CA PRO A 41 8.33 7.91 -9.10
C PRO A 41 9.77 7.40 -9.11
N GLU A 42 10.73 8.30 -8.96
CA GLU A 42 12.16 8.06 -8.96
C GLU A 42 12.70 7.42 -7.67
N ILE A 43 11.93 7.49 -6.56
CA ILE A 43 12.38 6.97 -5.27
C ILE A 43 11.89 5.53 -5.07
N VAL A 44 12.84 4.63 -4.86
CA VAL A 44 12.58 3.22 -4.58
C VAL A 44 12.28 3.03 -3.09
N PHE A 45 11.31 2.19 -2.76
CA PHE A 45 11.05 1.83 -1.37
C PHE A 45 12.16 0.92 -0.83
N THR A 46 12.43 1.03 0.47
CA THR A 46 13.32 0.10 1.16
C THR A 46 12.66 -1.27 1.27
N PHE A 47 13.46 -2.27 1.64
CA PHE A 47 12.94 -3.61 1.92
C PHE A 47 11.86 -3.59 3.02
N GLU A 48 12.09 -2.88 4.13
CA GLU A 48 11.12 -2.75 5.23
C GLU A 48 9.81 -2.08 4.78
N GLU A 49 9.90 -1.02 3.96
CA GLU A 49 8.71 -0.34 3.41
C GLU A 49 7.94 -1.24 2.44
N THR A 50 8.66 -2.04 1.65
CA THR A 50 8.08 -2.97 0.68
C THR A 50 7.34 -4.10 1.39
N ASP A 51 7.97 -4.72 2.38
CA ASP A 51 7.37 -5.78 3.19
C ASP A 51 6.14 -5.25 3.93
N PHE A 52 6.25 -4.06 4.55
CA PHE A 52 5.12 -3.42 5.19
C PHE A 52 3.95 -3.21 4.22
N LEU A 53 4.20 -2.73 3.00
CA LEU A 53 3.16 -2.54 1.99
C LEU A 53 2.53 -3.87 1.55
N LYS A 54 3.32 -4.92 1.34
CA LYS A 54 2.82 -6.26 0.98
C LYS A 54 1.89 -6.81 2.04
N ASP A 55 2.29 -6.74 3.30
CA ASP A 55 1.47 -7.19 4.43
C ASP A 55 0.13 -6.45 4.47
N LYS A 56 0.13 -5.12 4.24
CA LYS A 56 -1.12 -4.35 4.21
C LYS A 56 -1.98 -4.66 2.99
N ILE A 57 -1.38 -4.85 1.83
CA ILE A 57 -2.11 -5.26 0.62
C ILE A 57 -2.77 -6.63 0.83
N ASP A 58 -2.09 -7.55 1.52
CA ASP A 58 -2.66 -8.86 1.89
C ASP A 58 -3.87 -8.72 2.82
N CYS A 59 -3.79 -7.89 3.86
CA CYS A 59 -4.96 -7.60 4.69
C CYS A 59 -6.13 -7.03 3.86
N TYR A 60 -5.86 -6.12 2.91
CA TYR A 60 -6.92 -5.56 2.05
C TYR A 60 -7.49 -6.58 1.07
N LEU A 61 -6.68 -7.56 0.64
CA LEU A 61 -7.11 -8.66 -0.21
C LEU A 61 -8.07 -9.57 0.53
N ASP A 62 -7.71 -9.96 1.76
CA ASP A 62 -8.57 -10.79 2.62
C ASP A 62 -9.92 -10.10 2.85
N GLU A 63 -9.91 -8.81 3.21
CA GLU A 63 -11.14 -8.04 3.34
C GLU A 63 -11.95 -8.00 2.02
N ALA A 64 -11.30 -7.83 0.87
CA ALA A 64 -12.00 -7.78 -0.42
C ALA A 64 -12.61 -9.15 -0.79
N MET A 65 -11.93 -10.24 -0.44
CA MET A 65 -12.41 -11.61 -0.61
C MET A 65 -13.63 -11.88 0.27
N ASP A 66 -13.62 -11.44 1.52
CA ASP A 66 -14.76 -11.56 2.44
C ASP A 66 -16.00 -10.84 1.91
N HIS A 67 -15.81 -9.66 1.31
CA HIS A 67 -16.89 -8.87 0.71
C HIS A 67 -17.26 -9.31 -0.72
N ARG A 68 -16.57 -10.31 -1.29
CA ARG A 68 -16.73 -10.78 -2.68
C ARG A 68 -16.63 -9.66 -3.73
N ASP A 69 -15.75 -8.68 -3.49
CA ASP A 69 -15.50 -7.58 -4.41
C ASP A 69 -14.43 -7.98 -5.44
N GLU A 70 -14.85 -8.65 -6.51
CA GLU A 70 -13.95 -9.18 -7.56
C GLU A 70 -13.07 -8.10 -8.19
N HIS A 71 -13.60 -6.89 -8.39
CA HIS A 71 -12.85 -5.77 -8.97
C HIS A 71 -11.73 -5.30 -8.03
N LYS A 72 -12.02 -5.20 -6.72
CA LYS A 72 -11.01 -4.82 -5.74
C LYS A 72 -9.96 -5.92 -5.55
N ILE A 73 -10.37 -7.19 -5.59
CA ILE A 73 -9.43 -8.33 -5.54
C ILE A 73 -8.44 -8.27 -6.71
N GLU A 74 -8.93 -8.10 -7.94
CA GLU A 74 -8.05 -8.03 -9.12
C GLU A 74 -7.09 -6.84 -9.03
N PHE A 75 -7.61 -5.67 -8.67
CA PHE A 75 -6.81 -4.46 -8.47
C PHE A 75 -5.69 -4.66 -7.44
N LEU A 76 -6.00 -5.25 -6.28
CA LEU A 76 -5.02 -5.48 -5.22
C LEU A 76 -4.00 -6.55 -5.59
N LYS A 77 -4.39 -7.61 -6.33
CA LYS A 77 -3.44 -8.61 -6.86
C LYS A 77 -2.42 -7.97 -7.80
N GLN A 78 -2.88 -7.10 -8.71
CA GLN A 78 -1.99 -6.38 -9.61
C GLN A 78 -1.07 -5.42 -8.85
N LEU A 79 -1.58 -4.72 -7.84
CA LEU A 79 -0.80 -3.82 -7.00
C LEU A 79 0.29 -4.58 -6.22
N LYS A 80 -0.04 -5.75 -5.64
CA LYS A 80 0.91 -6.61 -4.91
C LYS A 80 2.09 -7.05 -5.77
N MET A 81 1.89 -7.28 -7.07
CA MET A 81 2.97 -7.67 -7.97
C MET A 81 3.95 -6.53 -8.28
N LYS A 82 3.55 -5.28 -8.05
CA LYS A 82 4.36 -4.09 -8.39
C LYS A 82 5.23 -3.61 -7.24
N VAL A 83 4.72 -3.79 -6.02
CA VAL A 83 5.38 -3.56 -4.74
C VAL A 83 6.35 -4.71 -4.48
#